data_AF-A0A455U8U2-F1
#
_entry.id   AF-A0A455U8U2-F1
#
_cell.length_a   1.000
_cell.length_b   1.000
_cell.length_c   1.000
_cell.angle_alpha   90.00
_cell.angle_beta   90.00
_cell.angle_gamma   90.00
#
_symmetry.space_group_name_H-M   'P 1'
#
loop_
_entity.id
_entity.type
_entity.pdbx_description
1 polymer ?
#
loop_
_entity_poly.entity_id
_entity_poly.type
_entity_poly.pdbx_seq_one_letter_code
_entity_poly.pdbx_strand_id
1 'polypeptide(L)'
;MVTPAIQQIAAENEELSSRTEQQASSLQQTASSMEEMTSTVQQNTENARQATDLAVQNAASTRDTGRQMQQLVERMQRIAQSAEKMTEMISVIDGIAFQTNILALNASVEAARAGEHGRGFAVVASEVRNLAGRSADAAQEIRKMIDSTTQEVSGGRSAVEQAERAIEEVTQQVSRVSELMESISTASTEQSSGIGQINSAIAEMDLVTQQNASKVQSIAASADHPLS
;
A
#
# COMPACT_ATOMS: atom_id res chain seq x y z
N MET A 1 -25.02 -80.05 -14.74
CA MET A 1 -24.13 -79.14 -13.99
C MET A 1 -23.79 -77.85 -14.76
N VAL A 2 -24.09 -77.74 -16.06
CA VAL A 2 -23.79 -76.54 -16.87
C VAL A 2 -24.73 -75.36 -16.55
N THR A 3 -26.01 -75.63 -16.27
CA THR A 3 -27.03 -74.62 -15.95
C THR A 3 -26.75 -73.76 -14.71
N PRO A 4 -26.36 -74.30 -13.54
CA PRO A 4 -26.04 -73.48 -12.38
C PRO A 4 -24.78 -72.63 -12.55
N ALA A 5 -23.79 -73.10 -13.33
CA ALA A 5 -22.59 -72.33 -13.63
C ALA A 5 -22.88 -71.14 -14.56
N ILE A 6 -23.73 -71.32 -15.58
CA ILE A 6 -24.16 -70.23 -16.47
C ILE A 6 -24.99 -69.18 -15.72
N GLN A 7 -25.89 -69.61 -14.83
CA GLN A 7 -26.67 -68.68 -13.98
C GLN A 7 -25.78 -67.86 -13.05
N GLN A 8 -24.72 -68.46 -12.50
CA GLN A 8 -23.76 -67.73 -11.68
C GLN A 8 -22.96 -66.71 -12.49
N ILE A 9 -22.48 -67.08 -13.69
CA ILE A 9 -21.77 -66.15 -14.59
C ILE A 9 -22.67 -64.98 -15.01
N ALA A 10 -23.96 -65.23 -15.28
CA ALA A 10 -24.91 -64.18 -15.61
C ALA A 10 -25.08 -63.17 -14.45
N ALA A 11 -25.22 -63.66 -13.21
CA ALA A 11 -25.34 -62.81 -12.04
C ALA A 11 -24.06 -62.00 -11.78
N GLU A 12 -22.88 -62.63 -11.89
CA GLU A 12 -21.58 -61.93 -11.75
C GLU A 12 -21.38 -60.87 -12.86
N ASN A 13 -21.86 -61.14 -14.08
CA ASN A 13 -21.78 -60.20 -15.19
C ASN A 13 -22.74 -59.03 -15.04
N GLU A 14 -23.94 -59.24 -14.48
CA GLU A 14 -24.90 -58.19 -14.16
C GLU A 14 -24.36 -57.26 -13.04
N GLU A 15 -23.73 -57.85 -12.00
CA GLU A 15 -23.03 -57.06 -10.97
C GLU A 15 -21.88 -56.25 -11.58
N LEU A 16 -21.07 -56.86 -12.45
CA LEU A 16 -19.98 -56.17 -13.14
C LEU A 16 -20.50 -55.02 -14.02
N SER A 17 -21.64 -55.21 -14.71
CA SER A 17 -22.31 -54.15 -15.48
C SER A 17 -22.68 -52.98 -14.59
N SER A 18 -23.37 -53.25 -13.47
CA SER A 18 -23.80 -52.21 -12.52
C SER A 18 -22.62 -51.44 -11.95
N ARG A 19 -21.54 -52.13 -11.57
CA ARG A 19 -20.31 -51.50 -11.08
C ARG A 19 -19.61 -50.66 -12.17
N THR A 20 -19.63 -51.13 -13.41
CA THR A 20 -19.04 -50.40 -14.55
C THR A 20 -19.81 -49.12 -14.85
N GLU A 21 -21.14 -49.16 -14.82
CA GLU A 21 -21.99 -47.95 -14.97
C GLU A 21 -21.78 -46.96 -13.83
N GLN A 22 -21.70 -47.43 -12.59
CA GLN A 22 -21.43 -46.58 -11.43
C GLN A 22 -20.03 -45.93 -11.51
N GLN A 23 -19.04 -46.70 -11.98
CA GLN A 23 -17.68 -46.19 -12.20
C GLN A 23 -17.66 -45.13 -13.31
N ALA A 24 -18.34 -45.35 -14.43
CA ALA A 24 -18.47 -44.36 -15.51
C ALA A 24 -19.09 -43.05 -15.01
N SER A 25 -20.17 -43.14 -14.24
CA SER A 25 -20.81 -41.97 -13.62
C SER A 25 -19.86 -41.22 -12.67
N SER A 26 -19.09 -41.95 -11.85
CA SER A 26 -18.11 -41.37 -10.93
C SER A 26 -16.95 -40.70 -11.68
N LEU A 27 -16.49 -41.27 -12.78
CA LEU A 27 -15.47 -40.68 -13.64
C LEU A 27 -15.96 -39.40 -14.31
N GLN A 28 -17.20 -39.38 -14.81
CA GLN A 28 -17.82 -38.18 -15.38
C GLN A 28 -17.86 -37.02 -14.37
N GLN A 29 -18.29 -37.31 -13.14
CA GLN A 29 -18.31 -36.31 -12.07
C GLN A 29 -16.91 -35.82 -11.70
N THR A 30 -15.94 -36.75 -11.61
CA THR A 30 -14.54 -36.41 -11.32
C THR A 30 -13.94 -35.52 -12.41
N ALA A 31 -14.18 -35.85 -13.69
CA ALA A 31 -13.74 -35.05 -14.83
C ALA A 31 -14.31 -33.62 -14.77
N SER A 32 -15.61 -33.48 -14.48
CA SER A 32 -16.25 -32.17 -14.31
C SER A 32 -15.62 -31.36 -13.16
N SER A 33 -15.33 -31.99 -12.03
CA SER A 33 -14.62 -31.31 -10.92
C SER A 33 -13.18 -30.92 -11.29
N MET A 34 -12.51 -31.70 -12.13
CA MET A 34 -11.17 -31.36 -12.63
C MET A 34 -11.19 -30.18 -13.61
N GLU A 35 -12.23 -30.03 -14.42
CA GLU A 35 -12.43 -28.85 -15.28
C GLU A 35 -12.64 -27.58 -14.44
N GLU A 36 -13.49 -27.63 -13.41
CA GLU A 36 -13.68 -26.52 -12.46
C GLU A 36 -12.38 -26.16 -11.73
N MET A 37 -11.61 -27.16 -11.30
CA MET A 37 -10.32 -26.95 -10.65
C MET A 37 -9.31 -26.30 -11.61
N THR A 38 -9.27 -26.74 -12.87
CA THR A 38 -8.43 -26.13 -13.91
C THR A 38 -8.76 -24.64 -14.10
N SER A 39 -10.05 -24.31 -14.19
CA SER A 39 -10.53 -22.94 -14.31
C SER A 39 -10.11 -22.09 -13.10
N THR A 40 -10.27 -22.62 -11.89
CA THR A 40 -9.88 -21.94 -10.64
C THR A 40 -8.37 -21.68 -10.57
N VAL A 41 -7.54 -22.65 -10.98
CA VAL A 41 -6.07 -22.50 -11.02
C VAL A 41 -5.64 -21.45 -12.05
N GLN A 42 -6.27 -21.41 -13.22
CA GLN A 42 -6.02 -20.36 -14.22
C GLN A 42 -6.40 -18.97 -13.68
N GLN A 43 -7.55 -18.87 -13.01
CA GLN A 43 -7.98 -17.62 -12.39
C GLN A 43 -7.02 -17.17 -11.28
N ASN A 44 -6.53 -18.09 -10.45
CA ASN A 44 -5.51 -17.78 -9.42
C ASN A 44 -4.22 -17.24 -10.05
N THR A 45 -3.78 -17.81 -11.16
CA THR A 45 -2.58 -17.36 -11.89
C THR A 45 -2.74 -15.94 -12.40
N GLU A 46 -3.89 -15.62 -13.03
CA GLU A 46 -4.15 -14.27 -13.51
C GLU A 46 -4.34 -13.27 -12.36
N ASN A 47 -5.01 -13.65 -11.27
CA ASN A 47 -5.14 -12.83 -10.08
C ASN A 47 -3.77 -12.50 -9.47
N ALA A 48 -2.87 -13.48 -9.37
CA ALA A 48 -1.51 -13.26 -8.89
C ALA A 48 -0.72 -12.30 -9.79
N ARG A 49 -0.88 -12.43 -11.11
CA ARG A 49 -0.27 -11.51 -12.09
C ARG A 49 -0.78 -10.09 -11.93
N GLN A 50 -2.10 -9.89 -11.85
CA GLN A 50 -2.72 -8.57 -11.65
C GLN A 50 -2.31 -7.94 -10.31
N ALA A 51 -2.27 -8.74 -9.24
CA ALA A 51 -1.82 -8.27 -7.93
C ALA A 51 -0.34 -7.83 -7.96
N THR A 52 0.51 -8.53 -8.70
CA THR A 52 1.90 -8.14 -8.91
C THR A 52 2.01 -6.82 -9.67
N ASP A 53 1.25 -6.65 -10.75
CA ASP A 53 1.21 -5.40 -11.53
C ASP A 53 0.75 -4.21 -10.66
N LEU A 54 -0.27 -4.40 -9.82
CA LEU A 54 -0.74 -3.41 -8.86
C LEU A 54 0.32 -3.07 -7.80
N ALA A 55 1.03 -4.08 -7.29
CA ALA A 55 2.11 -3.88 -6.33
C ALA A 55 3.24 -3.02 -6.94
N VAL A 56 3.63 -3.28 -8.19
CA VAL A 56 4.64 -2.48 -8.90
C VAL A 56 4.20 -1.02 -9.08
N GLN A 57 2.94 -0.80 -9.47
CA GLN A 57 2.38 0.55 -9.62
C GLN A 57 2.34 1.30 -8.27
N ASN A 58 1.92 0.62 -7.21
CA ASN A 58 1.93 1.18 -5.86
C ASN A 58 3.34 1.53 -5.41
N ALA A 59 4.32 0.66 -5.63
CA ALA A 59 5.72 0.93 -5.31
C ALA A 59 6.27 2.17 -6.05
N ALA A 60 5.86 2.39 -7.30
CA ALA A 60 6.21 3.60 -8.05
C ALA A 60 5.58 4.86 -7.42
N SER A 61 4.28 4.82 -7.11
CA SER A 61 3.55 5.93 -6.47
C SER A 61 4.13 6.28 -5.08
N THR A 62 4.46 5.25 -4.29
CA THR A 62 5.09 5.41 -2.97
C THR A 62 6.47 6.07 -3.08
N ARG A 63 7.29 5.70 -4.08
CA ARG A 63 8.59 6.36 -4.33
C ARG A 63 8.41 7.83 -4.73
N ASP A 64 7.43 8.13 -5.58
CA ASP A 64 7.14 9.52 -5.98
C ASP A 64 6.68 10.36 -4.79
N THR A 65 5.87 9.78 -3.91
CA THR A 65 5.44 10.39 -2.65
C THR A 65 6.64 10.66 -1.72
N GLY A 66 7.57 9.71 -1.62
CA GLY A 66 8.82 9.89 -0.88
C GLY A 66 9.65 11.08 -1.40
N ARG A 67 9.77 11.25 -2.72
CA ARG A 67 10.46 12.43 -3.29
C ARG A 67 9.75 13.75 -2.97
N GLN A 68 8.41 13.76 -2.96
CA GLN A 68 7.65 14.96 -2.58
C GLN A 68 7.85 15.33 -1.10
N MET A 69 7.94 14.33 -0.21
CA MET A 69 8.24 14.56 1.21
C MET A 69 9.63 15.18 1.40
N GLN A 70 10.64 14.68 0.68
CA GLN A 70 11.98 15.28 0.71
C GLN A 70 11.97 16.75 0.27
N GLN A 71 11.25 17.08 -0.81
CA GLN A 71 11.09 18.48 -1.24
C GLN A 71 10.38 19.35 -0.20
N LEU A 72 9.46 18.77 0.57
CA LEU A 72 8.78 19.46 1.66
C LEU A 72 9.74 19.76 2.82
N VAL A 73 10.60 18.80 3.19
CA VAL A 73 11.66 19.02 4.19
C VAL A 73 12.60 20.15 3.76
N GLU A 74 13.05 20.17 2.51
CA GLU A 74 13.89 21.25 1.99
C GLU A 74 13.19 22.62 2.07
N ARG A 75 11.89 22.68 1.75
CA ARG A 75 11.10 23.91 1.86
C ARG A 75 11.01 24.38 3.31
N MET A 76 10.73 23.47 4.25
CA MET A 76 10.70 23.76 5.67
C MET A 76 12.06 24.28 6.18
N GLN A 77 13.16 23.70 5.71
CA GLN A 77 14.51 24.16 6.08
C GLN A 77 14.81 25.57 5.56
N ARG A 78 14.35 25.91 4.34
CA ARG A 78 14.44 27.28 3.82
C ARG A 78 13.59 28.27 4.63
N ILE A 79 12.40 27.85 5.08
CA ILE A 79 11.54 28.69 5.94
C ILE A 79 12.24 28.94 7.28
N ALA A 80 12.83 27.91 7.90
CA ALA A 80 13.57 28.05 9.15
C ALA A 80 14.76 29.02 9.02
N GLN A 81 15.56 28.92 7.96
CA GLN A 81 16.65 29.86 7.70
C GLN A 81 16.15 31.30 7.48
N SER A 82 15.02 31.48 6.79
CA SER A 82 14.41 32.81 6.64
C SER A 82 13.91 33.37 7.98
N ALA A 83 13.36 32.52 8.85
CA ALA A 83 12.94 32.91 10.19
C ALA A 83 14.13 33.39 11.04
N GLU A 84 15.26 32.68 11.02
CA GLU A 84 16.50 33.10 11.69
C GLU A 84 16.98 34.49 11.22
N LYS A 85 17.00 34.72 9.91
CA LYS A 85 17.35 36.03 9.34
C LYS A 85 16.38 37.13 9.77
N MET A 86 15.09 36.84 9.83
CA MET A 86 14.11 37.80 10.32
C MET A 86 14.33 38.12 11.81
N THR A 87 14.67 37.14 12.64
CA THR A 87 15.00 37.36 14.06
C THR A 87 16.22 38.27 14.23
N GLU A 88 17.24 38.12 13.38
CA GLU A 88 18.40 39.02 13.36
C GLU A 88 18.00 40.45 12.99
N MET A 89 17.23 40.63 11.92
CA MET A 89 16.75 41.95 11.48
C MET A 89 15.89 42.64 12.54
N ILE A 90 14.98 41.91 13.19
CA ILE A 90 14.14 42.44 14.25
C ILE A 90 14.96 42.85 15.47
N SER A 91 16.05 42.13 15.77
CA SER A 91 16.97 42.50 16.84
C SER A 91 17.72 43.80 16.55
N VAL A 92 18.06 44.06 15.28
CA VAL A 92 18.61 45.37 14.86
C VAL A 92 17.58 46.48 15.01
N ILE A 93 16.32 46.25 14.61
CA ILE A 93 15.23 47.24 14.74
C ILE A 93 14.96 47.59 16.21
N ASP A 94 14.90 46.58 17.09
CA ASP A 94 14.77 46.75 18.54
C ASP A 94 15.93 47.58 19.11
N GLY A 95 17.17 47.30 18.67
CA GLY A 95 18.35 48.10 19.00
C GLY A 95 18.27 49.56 18.54
N ILE A 96 17.77 49.82 17.33
CA ILE A 96 17.57 51.18 16.80
C ILE A 96 16.48 51.91 17.60
N ALA A 97 15.38 51.24 17.94
CA ALA A 97 14.32 51.79 18.78
C ALA A 97 14.86 52.18 20.15
N PHE A 98 15.66 51.30 20.79
CA PHE A 98 16.31 51.60 22.05
C PHE A 98 17.25 52.81 21.97
N GLN A 99 18.12 52.87 20.96
CA GLN A 99 19.01 54.02 20.75
C GLN A 99 18.24 55.32 20.52
N THR A 100 17.16 55.28 19.76
CA THR A 100 16.27 56.42 19.50
C THR A 100 15.61 56.91 20.78
N ASN A 101 15.17 55.99 21.65
CA ASN A 101 14.60 56.32 22.95
C ASN A 101 15.62 57.02 23.87
N ILE A 102 16.89 56.57 23.87
CA ILE A 102 17.97 57.23 24.63
C ILE A 102 18.30 58.62 24.06
N LEU A 103 18.37 58.76 22.73
CA LEU A 103 18.58 60.04 22.06
C LEU A 103 17.47 61.04 22.39
N ALA A 104 16.21 60.60 22.34
CA ALA A 104 15.04 61.40 22.69
C ALA A 104 15.07 61.84 24.15
N LEU A 105 15.45 60.94 25.07
CA LEU A 105 15.60 61.27 26.48
C LEU A 105 16.67 62.35 26.70
N ASN A 106 17.84 62.22 26.06
CA ASN A 106 18.91 63.21 26.13
C ASN A 106 18.45 64.57 25.58
N ALA A 107 17.70 64.57 24.47
CA ALA A 107 17.13 65.79 23.89
C ALA A 107 16.09 66.44 24.83
N SER A 108 15.24 65.66 25.50
CA SER A 108 14.31 66.18 26.51
C SER A 108 15.04 66.84 27.68
N VAL A 109 16.16 66.27 28.14
CA VAL A 109 16.99 66.83 29.21
C VAL A 109 17.62 68.16 28.77
N GLU A 110 18.19 68.23 27.57
CA GLU A 110 18.80 69.47 27.07
C GLU A 110 17.75 70.56 26.78
N ALA A 111 16.57 70.17 26.29
CA ALA A 111 15.43 71.07 26.12
C ALA A 111 14.95 71.66 27.45
N ALA A 112 14.92 70.86 28.53
CA ALA A 112 14.61 71.36 29.87
C ALA A 112 15.68 72.34 30.37
N ARG A 113 16.95 72.09 30.05
CA ARG A 113 18.09 72.96 30.40
C ARG A 113 18.03 74.34 29.70
N ALA A 114 17.49 74.39 28.48
CA ALA A 114 17.30 75.62 27.72
C ALA A 114 16.09 76.48 28.18
N GLY A 115 15.30 76.00 29.16
CA GLY A 115 14.18 76.74 29.73
C GLY A 115 13.09 77.07 28.71
N GLU A 116 12.62 78.33 28.69
CA GLU A 116 11.54 78.78 27.79
C GLU A 116 11.87 78.61 26.30
N HIS A 117 13.14 78.73 25.91
CA HIS A 117 13.58 78.55 24.52
C HIS A 117 13.56 77.08 24.06
N GLY A 118 13.56 76.12 25.01
CA GLY A 118 13.56 74.69 24.74
C GLY A 118 12.17 74.05 24.65
N ARG A 119 11.08 74.77 24.94
CA ARG A 119 9.71 74.21 25.02
C ARG A 119 9.28 73.44 23.78
N GLY A 120 9.54 73.97 22.58
CA GLY A 120 9.22 73.29 21.32
C GLY A 120 10.02 72.00 21.12
N PHE A 121 11.31 72.01 21.47
CA PHE A 121 12.18 70.83 21.40
C PHE A 121 11.77 69.75 22.40
N ALA A 122 11.31 70.12 23.60
CA ALA A 122 10.84 69.17 24.60
C ALA A 122 9.63 68.35 24.10
N VAL A 123 8.70 68.98 23.39
CA VAL A 123 7.53 68.30 22.80
C VAL A 123 7.96 67.32 21.73
N VAL A 124 8.84 67.74 20.80
CA VAL A 124 9.36 66.87 19.74
C VAL A 124 10.12 65.68 20.35
N ALA A 125 10.95 65.91 21.36
CA ALA A 125 11.68 64.85 22.04
C ALA A 125 10.74 63.83 22.71
N SER A 126 9.64 64.29 23.33
CA SER A 126 8.63 63.39 23.90
C SER A 126 7.92 62.55 22.82
N GLU A 127 7.61 63.13 21.66
CA GLU A 127 6.96 62.42 20.55
C GLU A 127 7.89 61.37 19.93
N VAL A 128 9.16 61.72 19.70
CA VAL A 128 10.18 60.77 19.23
C VAL A 128 10.35 59.61 20.22
N ARG A 129 10.32 59.91 21.53
CA ARG A 129 10.39 58.88 22.57
C ARG A 129 9.18 57.93 22.53
N ASN A 130 7.98 58.47 22.32
CA ASN A 130 6.77 57.66 22.17
C ASN A 130 6.85 56.75 20.93
N LEU A 131 7.30 57.30 19.79
CA LEU A 131 7.47 56.54 18.56
C LEU A 131 8.51 55.42 18.68
N ALA A 132 9.61 55.69 19.40
CA ALA A 132 10.62 54.68 19.72
C ALA A 132 10.04 53.54 20.56
N GLY A 133 9.25 53.85 21.60
CA GLY A 133 8.55 52.84 22.40
C GLY A 133 7.61 51.97 21.56
N ARG A 134 6.77 52.59 20.73
CA ARG A 134 5.88 51.87 19.80
C ARG A 134 6.63 50.97 18.82
N SER A 135 7.81 51.38 18.38
CA SER A 135 8.66 50.58 17.48
C SER A 135 9.24 49.35 18.19
N ALA A 136 9.64 49.49 19.46
CA ALA A 136 10.12 48.38 20.28
C ALA A 136 9.00 47.35 20.55
N ASP A 137 7.79 47.83 20.90
CA ASP A 137 6.63 46.97 21.12
C ASP A 137 6.30 46.15 19.85
N ALA A 138 6.28 46.81 18.68
CA ALA A 138 6.04 46.15 17.40
C ALA A 138 7.13 45.13 17.05
N ALA A 139 8.40 45.46 17.32
CA ALA A 139 9.52 44.53 17.13
C ALA A 139 9.36 43.28 18.01
N GLN A 140 8.92 43.44 19.25
CA GLN A 140 8.65 42.32 20.17
C GLN A 140 7.49 41.43 19.70
N GLU A 141 6.39 42.02 19.19
CA GLU A 141 5.28 41.26 18.61
C GLU A 141 5.71 40.45 17.39
N ILE A 142 6.49 41.05 16.48
CA ILE A 142 7.01 40.35 15.30
C ILE A 142 7.94 39.20 15.73
N ARG A 143 8.83 39.42 16.72
CA ARG A 143 9.70 38.36 17.26
C ARG A 143 8.88 37.17 17.74
N LYS A 144 7.82 37.40 18.52
CA LYS A 144 6.91 36.35 18.99
C LYS A 144 6.25 35.57 17.84
N MET A 145 5.86 36.25 16.76
CA MET A 145 5.27 35.61 15.58
C MET A 145 6.28 34.73 14.83
N ILE A 146 7.53 35.18 14.72
CA ILE A 146 8.63 34.41 14.12
C ILE A 146 8.95 33.17 14.97
N ASP A 147 9.01 33.30 16.30
CA ASP A 147 9.23 32.18 17.22
C ASP A 147 8.13 31.11 17.07
N SER A 148 6.87 31.55 17.04
CA SER A 148 5.74 30.65 16.81
C SER A 148 5.83 29.94 15.45
N THR A 149 6.20 30.67 14.38
CA THR A 149 6.38 30.09 13.05
C THR A 149 7.50 29.05 13.04
N THR A 150 8.59 29.30 13.77
CA THR A 150 9.72 28.38 13.90
C THR A 150 9.32 27.08 14.61
N GLN A 151 8.49 27.18 15.66
CA GLN A 151 7.93 26.02 16.34
C GLN A 151 7.04 25.18 15.42
N GLU A 152 6.15 25.81 14.65
CA GLU A 152 5.29 25.14 13.67
C GLU A 152 6.09 24.42 12.58
N VAL A 153 7.16 25.06 12.06
CA VAL A 153 8.06 24.44 11.08
C VAL A 153 8.78 23.24 11.67
N SER A 154 9.24 23.32 12.92
CA SER A 154 9.86 22.19 13.62
C SER A 154 8.88 21.03 13.83
N GLY A 155 7.63 21.33 14.20
CA GLY A 155 6.57 20.34 14.33
C GLY A 155 6.26 19.67 12.99
N GLY A 156 6.14 20.47 11.92
CA GLY A 156 5.94 20.00 10.55
C GLY A 156 7.05 19.06 10.09
N ARG A 157 8.32 19.39 10.38
CA ARG A 157 9.45 18.51 10.05
C ARG A 157 9.33 17.14 10.73
N SER A 158 9.00 17.11 12.02
CA SER A 158 8.81 15.84 12.76
C SER A 158 7.66 15.00 12.17
N ALA A 159 6.58 15.64 11.73
CA ALA A 159 5.48 14.96 11.06
C ALA A 159 5.89 14.36 9.71
N VAL A 160 6.73 15.07 8.94
CA VAL A 160 7.27 14.56 7.67
C VAL A 160 8.21 13.38 7.91
N GLU A 161 9.09 13.44 8.91
CA GLU A 161 9.98 12.32 9.29
C GLU A 161 9.20 11.07 9.74
N GLN A 162 8.00 11.23 10.30
CA GLN A 162 7.09 10.11 10.60
C GLN A 162 6.42 9.57 9.34
N ALA A 163 5.99 10.45 8.43
CA ALA A 163 5.42 10.06 7.15
C ALA A 163 6.44 9.31 6.26
N GLU A 164 7.70 9.72 6.26
CA GLU A 164 8.78 9.02 5.55
C GLU A 164 8.96 7.57 6.05
N ARG A 165 8.93 7.35 7.37
CA ARG A 165 8.98 6.01 7.96
C ARG A 165 7.79 5.15 7.56
N ALA A 166 6.57 5.71 7.59
CA ALA A 166 5.37 5.00 7.15
C ALA A 166 5.44 4.61 5.66
N ILE A 167 6.02 5.48 4.83
CA ILE A 167 6.25 5.22 3.39
C ILE A 167 7.25 4.07 3.19
N GLU A 168 8.32 4.00 3.98
CA GLU A 168 9.27 2.88 3.96
C GLU A 168 8.59 1.56 4.36
N GLU A 169 7.79 1.56 5.43
CA GLU A 169 7.03 0.38 5.85
C GLU A 169 6.06 -0.11 4.76
N VAL A 170 5.33 0.81 4.12
CA VAL A 170 4.45 0.48 2.99
C VAL A 170 5.25 -0.11 1.83
N THR A 171 6.42 0.43 1.52
CA THR A 171 7.29 -0.11 0.45
C THR A 171 7.71 -1.55 0.75
N GLN A 172 8.09 -1.85 1.99
CA GLN A 172 8.44 -3.21 2.41
C GLN A 172 7.24 -4.17 2.31
N GLN A 173 6.05 -3.73 2.73
CA GLN A 173 4.83 -4.53 2.62
C GLN A 173 4.47 -4.84 1.17
N VAL A 174 4.58 -3.86 0.27
CA VAL A 174 4.34 -4.05 -1.17
C VAL A 174 5.34 -5.03 -1.79
N SER A 175 6.61 -4.99 -1.37
CA SER A 175 7.62 -5.98 -1.80
C SER A 175 7.22 -7.38 -1.37
N ARG A 176 6.79 -7.55 -0.12
CA ARG A 176 6.36 -8.84 0.41
C ARG A 176 5.10 -9.39 -0.28
N VAL A 177 4.17 -8.51 -0.65
CA VAL A 177 3.00 -8.91 -1.46
C VAL A 177 3.46 -9.44 -2.83
N SER A 178 4.45 -8.80 -3.46
CA SER A 178 4.98 -9.24 -4.75
C SER A 178 5.62 -10.63 -4.66
N GLU A 179 6.43 -10.89 -3.62
CA GLU A 179 7.04 -12.21 -3.35
C GLU A 179 5.98 -13.30 -3.10
N LEU A 180 4.90 -12.97 -2.37
CA LEU A 180 3.79 -13.89 -2.15
C LEU A 180 3.05 -14.22 -3.44
N MET A 181 2.81 -13.22 -4.31
CA MET A 181 2.16 -13.46 -5.60
C MET A 181 3.02 -14.29 -6.55
N GLU A 182 4.34 -14.10 -6.54
CA GLU A 182 5.28 -14.96 -7.28
C GLU A 182 5.22 -16.42 -6.79
N SER A 183 5.14 -16.62 -5.48
CA SER A 183 4.98 -17.94 -4.87
C SER A 183 3.64 -18.58 -5.27
N ILE A 184 2.54 -17.82 -5.28
CA ILE A 184 1.22 -18.30 -5.73
C ILE A 184 1.24 -18.65 -7.21
N SER A 185 1.88 -17.83 -8.06
CA SER A 185 2.01 -18.11 -9.50
C SER A 185 2.78 -19.40 -9.76
N THR A 186 3.87 -19.62 -9.03
CA THR A 186 4.66 -20.86 -9.09
C THR A 186 3.82 -22.06 -8.66
N ALA A 187 3.17 -21.99 -7.50
CA ALA A 187 2.31 -23.06 -7.00
C ALA A 187 1.13 -23.35 -7.95
N SER A 188 0.53 -22.32 -8.55
CA SER A 188 -0.56 -22.49 -9.53
C SER A 188 -0.08 -23.17 -10.81
N THR A 189 1.16 -22.88 -11.24
CA THR A 189 1.78 -23.56 -12.39
C THR A 189 2.00 -25.05 -12.11
N GLU A 190 2.49 -25.39 -10.91
CA GLU A 190 2.65 -26.78 -10.48
C GLU A 190 1.29 -27.50 -10.37
N GLN A 191 0.28 -26.83 -9.79
CA GLN A 191 -1.10 -27.36 -9.74
C GLN A 191 -1.65 -27.63 -11.14
N SER A 192 -1.45 -26.71 -12.08
CA SER A 192 -1.90 -26.90 -13.47
C SER A 192 -1.25 -28.12 -14.12
N SER A 193 0.05 -28.33 -13.89
CA SER A 193 0.76 -29.53 -14.35
C SER A 193 0.21 -30.81 -13.71
N GLY A 194 -0.04 -30.80 -12.39
CA GLY A 194 -0.61 -31.94 -11.66
C GLY A 194 -2.02 -32.29 -12.14
N ILE A 195 -2.84 -31.28 -12.41
CA ILE A 195 -4.17 -31.46 -13.01
C ILE A 195 -4.08 -32.10 -14.40
N GLY A 196 -3.12 -31.68 -15.22
CA GLY A 196 -2.88 -32.32 -16.53
C GLY A 196 -2.56 -33.81 -16.44
N GLN A 197 -1.79 -34.22 -15.43
CA GLN A 197 -1.50 -35.63 -15.15
C GLN A 197 -2.76 -36.40 -14.71
N ILE A 198 -3.56 -35.81 -13.82
CA ILE A 198 -4.82 -36.43 -13.36
C ILE A 198 -5.81 -36.57 -14.51
N ASN A 199 -5.96 -35.56 -15.37
CA ASN A 199 -6.83 -35.65 -16.55
C ASN A 199 -6.41 -36.77 -17.50
N SER A 200 -5.09 -36.98 -17.66
CA SER A 200 -4.58 -38.11 -18.46
C SER A 200 -4.94 -39.46 -17.83
N ALA A 201 -4.82 -39.58 -16.50
CA ALA A 201 -5.21 -40.80 -15.78
C ALA A 201 -6.73 -41.06 -15.84
N ILE A 202 -7.56 -40.02 -15.75
CA ILE A 202 -9.02 -40.14 -15.91
C ILE A 202 -9.38 -40.63 -17.31
N ALA A 203 -8.73 -40.12 -18.36
CA ALA A 203 -8.95 -40.58 -19.73
C ALA A 203 -8.56 -42.05 -19.92
N GLU A 204 -7.50 -42.52 -19.27
CA GLU A 204 -7.12 -43.94 -19.26
C GLU A 204 -8.14 -44.81 -18.50
N MET A 205 -8.63 -44.35 -17.35
CA MET A 205 -9.68 -45.04 -16.59
C MET A 205 -11.00 -45.10 -17.36
N ASP A 206 -11.37 -44.05 -18.10
CA ASP A 206 -12.55 -44.04 -18.97
C ASP A 206 -12.40 -45.09 -20.08
N LEU A 207 -11.23 -45.17 -20.73
CA LEU A 207 -10.95 -46.22 -21.72
C LEU A 207 -11.12 -47.63 -21.15
N VAL A 208 -10.56 -47.90 -19.97
CA VAL A 208 -10.71 -49.21 -19.29
C VAL A 208 -12.18 -49.47 -18.92
N THR A 209 -12.91 -48.45 -18.49
CA THR A 209 -14.34 -48.56 -18.15
C THR A 209 -15.18 -48.90 -19.38
N GLN A 210 -14.92 -48.26 -20.52
CA GLN A 210 -15.56 -48.58 -21.80
C GLN A 210 -15.21 -50.00 -22.28
N GLN A 211 -13.95 -50.43 -22.13
CA GLN A 211 -13.53 -51.80 -22.43
C GLN A 211 -14.24 -52.82 -21.53
N ASN A 212 -14.44 -52.52 -20.25
CA ASN A 212 -15.19 -53.38 -19.33
C ASN A 212 -16.65 -53.48 -19.75
N ALA A 213 -17.30 -52.36 -20.11
CA ALA A 213 -18.68 -52.36 -20.60
C ALA A 213 -18.84 -53.21 -21.87
N SER A 214 -17.89 -53.09 -22.81
CA SER A 214 -17.81 -53.92 -24.01
C SER A 214 -17.67 -55.42 -23.69
N LYS A 215 -16.80 -55.76 -22.73
CA LYS A 215 -16.58 -57.16 -22.32
C LYS A 215 -17.83 -57.74 -21.65
N VAL A 216 -18.47 -56.98 -20.76
CA VAL A 216 -19.72 -57.35 -20.10
C VAL A 216 -20.82 -57.66 -21.13
N GLN A 217 -20.97 -56.81 -22.15
CA GLN A 217 -21.90 -57.07 -23.26
C GLN A 217 -21.55 -58.35 -24.03
N SER A 218 -20.27 -58.60 -24.30
CA SER A 218 -19.85 -59.83 -25.00
C SER A 218 -20.10 -61.10 -24.18
N ILE A 219 -19.93 -61.05 -22.86
CA ILE A 219 -20.15 -62.18 -21.94
C ILE A 219 -21.65 -62.47 -21.84
N ALA A 220 -22.48 -61.42 -21.71
CA ALA A 220 -23.94 -61.56 -21.71
C ALA A 220 -24.43 -62.24 -23.01
N ALA A 221 -23.96 -61.77 -24.17
CA ALA A 221 -24.31 -62.37 -25.46
C ALA A 221 -23.87 -63.84 -25.59
N SER A 222 -22.72 -64.21 -25.00
CA SER A 222 -22.21 -65.58 -25.00
C SER A 222 -22.98 -66.50 -24.03
N ALA A 223 -23.50 -65.95 -22.93
CA ALA A 223 -24.32 -66.67 -21.96
C ALA A 223 -25.74 -66.94 -22.46
N ASP A 224 -26.30 -66.05 -23.28
CA ASP A 224 -27.60 -66.21 -23.97
C ASP A 224 -27.54 -67.15 -25.19
N HIS A 225 -26.34 -67.35 -25.76
CA HIS A 225 -26.06 -68.33 -26.82
C HIS A 225 -25.12 -69.45 -26.34
N PRO A 226 -25.52 -70.30 -25.37
CA PRO A 226 -24.73 -71.46 -25.02
C PRO A 226 -24.85 -72.46 -26.17
N LEU A 227 -23.81 -72.55 -27.02
CA LEU A 227 -23.54 -73.58 -28.03
C LEU A 227 -24.75 -74.47 -28.42
N SER A 228 -25.27 -74.24 -29.63
CA SER A 228 -26.14 -75.20 -30.33
C SER A 228 -25.53 -76.60 -30.38
#